data_AF-A0A378BCH2-F1
#
_entry.id   AF-A0A378BCH2-F1
#
_cell.length_a   1.000
_cell.length_b   1.000
_cell.length_c   1.000
_cell.angle_alpha   90.00
_cell.angle_beta   90.00
_cell.angle_gamma   90.00
#
_symmetry.space_group_name_H-M   'P 1'
#
loop_
_entity.id
_entity.type
_entity.pdbx_description
1 polymer ?
#
loop_
_entity_poly.entity_id
_entity_poly.type
_entity_poly.pdbx_seq_one_letter_code
_entity_poly.pdbx_strand_id
1 'polypeptide(L)'
;MVLPQSVQGNIATLRDGAEINDWAHVVLNYPAHKVILHCSMLVAGGSSRFTVHGDKGSVIKARADQQESQLLAGVVPGSADWGQDDDRWLSMMPRCRPTRRLPRRAISASTIC
;
A
#
# COMPACT_ATOMS: atom_id res chain seq x y z
N MET A 1 -5.45 -14.19 14.30
CA MET A 1 -5.30 -13.70 12.91
C MET A 1 -5.88 -14.77 12.00
N VAL A 2 -6.84 -14.43 11.14
CA VAL A 2 -7.52 -15.42 10.26
C VAL A 2 -6.72 -15.55 8.97
N LEU A 3 -6.55 -16.79 8.49
CA LEU A 3 -5.90 -17.09 7.22
C LEU A 3 -6.87 -16.88 6.03
N PRO A 4 -6.37 -16.60 4.82
CA PRO A 4 -7.22 -16.58 3.64
C PRO A 4 -7.79 -17.97 3.35
N GLN A 5 -8.99 -18.03 2.79
CA GLN A 5 -9.64 -19.27 2.34
C GLN A 5 -8.95 -19.85 1.10
N SER A 6 -8.42 -18.98 0.24
CA SER A 6 -7.60 -19.39 -0.91
C SER A 6 -6.64 -18.28 -1.32
N VAL A 7 -5.58 -18.68 -2.03
CA VAL A 7 -4.59 -17.78 -2.62
C VAL A 7 -4.51 -18.10 -4.10
N GLN A 8 -4.66 -17.07 -4.93
CA GLN A 8 -4.49 -17.16 -6.39
C GLN A 8 -3.33 -16.25 -6.78
N GLY A 9 -2.33 -16.80 -7.46
CA GLY A 9 -1.12 -16.05 -7.83
C GLY A 9 -0.78 -16.25 -9.30
N ASN A 10 -0.42 -15.16 -9.97
CA ASN A 10 0.28 -15.16 -11.23
C ASN A 10 1.63 -14.48 -11.04
N ILE A 11 2.69 -15.10 -11.54
CA ILE A 11 4.08 -14.65 -11.42
C ILE A 11 4.68 -14.75 -12.82
N ALA A 12 5.39 -13.72 -13.25
CA ALA A 12 5.94 -13.66 -14.60
C ALA A 12 7.28 -12.91 -14.65
N THR A 13 7.99 -13.16 -15.74
CA THR A 13 9.15 -12.39 -16.18
C THR A 13 8.75 -11.62 -17.44
N LEU A 14 8.67 -10.30 -17.36
CA LEU A 14 8.09 -9.45 -18.41
C LEU A 14 9.08 -8.48 -19.07
N ARG A 15 10.16 -8.07 -18.38
CA ARG A 15 11.19 -7.24 -19.03
C ARG A 15 11.98 -8.07 -20.04
N ASP A 16 12.36 -7.42 -21.14
CA ASP A 16 13.27 -8.03 -22.10
C ASP A 16 14.62 -8.35 -21.46
N GLY A 17 15.13 -9.56 -21.72
CA GLY A 17 16.37 -10.07 -21.13
C GLY A 17 16.34 -10.30 -19.60
N ALA A 18 15.18 -10.26 -18.93
CA ALA A 18 15.14 -10.56 -17.50
C ALA A 18 15.34 -12.05 -17.21
N GLU A 19 16.21 -12.34 -16.23
CA GLU A 19 16.55 -13.71 -15.80
C GLU A 19 15.73 -14.17 -14.59
N ILE A 20 15.04 -13.25 -13.92
CA ILE A 20 14.25 -13.50 -12.72
C ILE A 20 12.85 -12.89 -12.86
N ASN A 21 11.89 -13.45 -12.11
CA ASN A 21 10.53 -12.92 -12.04
C ASN A 21 10.56 -11.46 -11.58
N ASP A 22 9.89 -10.59 -12.33
CA ASP A 22 9.85 -9.14 -12.09
C ASP A 22 8.42 -8.59 -12.04
N TRP A 23 7.44 -9.49 -12.07
CA TRP A 23 6.03 -9.19 -12.01
C TRP A 23 5.28 -10.24 -11.19
N ALA A 24 4.38 -9.80 -10.32
CA ALA A 24 3.44 -10.69 -9.64
C ALA A 24 2.09 -10.03 -9.37
N HIS A 25 1.04 -10.84 -9.40
CA HIS A 25 -0.31 -10.48 -9.00
C HIS A 25 -0.91 -11.60 -8.16
N VAL A 26 -1.19 -11.31 -6.89
CA VAL A 26 -1.67 -12.30 -5.92
C VAL A 26 -2.95 -11.80 -5.27
N VAL A 27 -3.99 -12.62 -5.33
CA VAL A 27 -5.29 -12.38 -4.68
C VAL A 27 -5.43 -13.33 -3.50
N LEU A 28 -5.56 -12.76 -2.30
CA LEU A 28 -5.90 -13.49 -1.08
C LEU A 28 -7.41 -13.35 -0.83
N ASN A 29 -8.08 -14.49 -0.83
CA ASN A 29 -9.53 -14.56 -0.67
C ASN A 29 -9.91 -14.73 0.80
N TYR A 30 -10.51 -13.71 1.40
CA TYR A 30 -11.16 -13.83 2.70
C TYR A 30 -12.69 -13.89 2.53
N PRO A 31 -13.44 -14.33 3.56
CA PRO A 31 -14.91 -14.38 3.49
C PRO A 31 -15.55 -13.01 3.30
N ALA A 32 -15.05 -11.98 3.98
CA ALA A 32 -15.66 -10.65 4.04
C ALA A 32 -14.90 -9.56 3.25
N HIS A 33 -13.71 -9.86 2.73
CA HIS A 33 -12.90 -8.91 1.98
C HIS A 33 -11.92 -9.63 1.06
N LYS A 34 -11.25 -8.86 0.20
CA LYS A 34 -10.19 -9.35 -0.70
C LYS A 34 -8.95 -8.51 -0.49
N VAL A 35 -7.79 -9.15 -0.53
CA VAL A 35 -6.49 -8.46 -0.51
C VAL A 35 -5.78 -8.77 -1.81
N ILE A 36 -5.33 -7.74 -2.51
CA ILE A 36 -4.59 -7.86 -3.76
C ILE A 36 -3.18 -7.34 -3.51
N LEU A 37 -2.19 -8.20 -3.73
CA LEU A 37 -0.78 -7.85 -3.73
C LEU A 37 -0.32 -7.79 -5.17
N HIS A 38 0.27 -6.66 -5.57
CA HIS A 38 0.77 -6.48 -6.92
C HIS A 38 2.15 -5.84 -6.90
N CYS A 39 3.06 -6.38 -7.69
CA CYS A 39 4.37 -5.78 -7.95
C CYS A 39 4.72 -5.92 -9.44
N SER A 40 5.47 -4.95 -9.94
CA SER A 40 5.94 -4.92 -11.32
C SER A 40 7.12 -3.97 -11.43
N MET A 41 8.15 -4.36 -12.19
CA MET A 41 9.27 -3.49 -12.54
C MET A 41 9.01 -2.60 -13.77
N LEU A 42 7.82 -2.66 -14.35
CA LEU A 42 7.41 -1.92 -15.56
C LEU A 42 6.30 -0.89 -15.29
N VAL A 43 6.32 -0.23 -14.13
CA VAL A 43 5.31 0.77 -13.72
C VAL A 43 5.85 2.19 -13.81
N ALA A 44 5.73 2.82 -14.98
CA ALA A 44 6.32 4.14 -15.25
C ALA A 44 5.76 5.28 -14.36
N GLY A 45 4.46 5.27 -14.05
CA GLY A 45 3.80 6.30 -13.23
C GLY A 45 3.77 6.01 -11.73
N GLY A 46 4.40 4.92 -11.29
CA GLY A 46 4.18 4.36 -9.95
C GLY A 46 2.75 3.86 -9.72
N SER A 47 2.50 3.35 -8.52
CA SER A 47 1.17 2.96 -8.05
C SER A 47 1.02 3.36 -6.58
N SER A 48 -0.23 3.56 -6.13
CA SER A 48 -0.50 3.77 -4.71
C SER A 48 0.03 2.58 -3.90
N ARG A 49 0.88 2.85 -2.91
CA ARG A 49 1.43 1.81 -2.05
C ARG A 49 0.36 0.99 -1.33
N PHE A 50 -0.70 1.65 -0.89
CA PHE A 50 -1.89 1.01 -0.31
C PHE A 50 -3.16 1.73 -0.77
N THR A 51 -4.15 0.92 -1.11
CA THR A 51 -5.52 1.38 -1.36
C THR A 51 -6.47 0.45 -0.62
N VAL A 52 -7.31 1.00 0.24
CA VAL A 52 -8.30 0.26 1.01
C VAL A 52 -9.66 0.87 0.75
N HIS A 53 -10.63 0.04 0.39
CA HIS A 53 -12.01 0.43 0.16
C HIS A 53 -12.91 -0.27 1.17
N GLY A 54 -13.83 0.49 1.76
CA GLY A 54 -14.92 0.00 2.59
C GLY A 54 -16.21 0.70 2.23
N ASP A 55 -17.28 0.33 2.92
CA ASP A 55 -18.62 0.90 2.74
C ASP A 55 -18.70 2.39 3.07
N LYS A 56 -17.86 2.87 3.99
CA LYS A 56 -17.81 4.27 4.44
C LYS A 56 -16.77 5.13 3.73
N GLY A 57 -16.00 4.56 2.81
CA GLY A 57 -15.06 5.32 1.99
C GLY A 57 -13.82 4.56 1.59
N SER A 58 -12.83 5.30 1.13
CA SER A 58 -11.56 4.79 0.64
C SER A 58 -10.40 5.51 1.30
N VAL A 59 -9.31 4.79 1.52
CA VAL A 59 -8.06 5.33 2.05
C VAL A 59 -6.91 4.95 1.13
N ILE A 60 -6.08 5.94 0.78
CA ILE A 60 -4.95 5.78 -0.14
C ILE A 60 -3.67 6.26 0.56
N LYS A 61 -2.62 5.43 0.56
CA LYS A 61 -1.22 5.85 0.77
C LYS A 61 -0.53 5.81 -0.57
N ALA A 62 0.03 6.93 -0.98
CA ALA A 62 0.69 7.04 -2.28
C ALA A 62 2.07 6.37 -2.25
N ARG A 63 2.90 6.71 -1.26
CA ARG A 63 4.33 6.38 -1.22
C ARG A 63 4.64 5.27 -0.23
N ALA A 64 5.74 4.56 -0.47
CA ALA A 64 6.34 3.65 0.51
C ALA A 64 6.82 4.41 1.76
N ASP A 65 7.17 3.67 2.80
CA ASP A 65 7.83 4.23 3.97
C ASP A 65 9.23 4.74 3.61
N GLN A 66 9.66 5.84 4.22
CA GLN A 66 10.89 6.55 3.86
C GLN A 66 12.14 6.03 4.59
N GLN A 67 12.02 5.06 5.51
CA GLN A 67 13.13 4.59 6.34
C GLN A 67 14.29 4.03 5.50
N GLU A 68 14.01 3.32 4.41
CA GLU A 68 15.05 2.83 3.51
C GLU A 68 15.82 4.00 2.85
N SER A 69 15.10 4.98 2.30
CA SER A 69 15.70 6.21 1.76
C SER A 69 16.49 6.99 2.82
N GLN A 70 16.00 7.02 4.06
CA GLN A 70 16.65 7.66 5.20
C GLN A 70 17.95 6.95 5.59
N LEU A 71 17.98 5.62 5.57
CA LEU A 71 19.21 4.85 5.78
C LEU A 71 20.24 5.14 4.70
N LEU A 72 19.82 5.16 3.44
CA LEU A 72 20.69 5.50 2.31
C LEU A 72 21.23 6.93 2.42
N ALA A 73 20.46 7.84 3.03
CA ALA A 73 20.87 9.21 3.33
C ALA A 73 21.68 9.35 4.64
N GLY A 74 21.95 8.26 5.37
CA GLY A 74 22.75 8.25 6.60
C GLY A 74 22.00 8.64 7.87
N VAL A 75 20.67 8.72 7.85
CA VAL A 75 19.85 8.96 9.04
C VAL A 75 19.94 7.74 9.96
N VAL A 76 20.24 7.99 11.24
CA VAL A 76 20.40 6.93 12.24
C VAL A 76 19.03 6.43 12.72
N PRO A 77 18.79 5.10 12.74
CA PRO A 77 17.61 4.52 13.37
C PRO A 77 17.39 5.02 14.79
N GLY A 78 16.17 5.48 15.07
CA GLY A 78 15.78 5.99 16.40
C GLY A 78 16.18 7.45 16.69
N SER A 79 16.83 8.15 15.76
CA SER A 79 17.02 9.60 15.84
C SER A 79 15.68 10.37 15.71
N ALA A 80 15.68 11.67 16.01
CA ALA A 80 14.46 12.50 15.93
C ALA A 80 13.86 12.55 14.51
N ASP A 81 14.69 12.42 13.48
CA ASP A 81 14.28 12.47 12.08
C ASP A 81 13.94 11.08 11.50
N TRP A 82 14.21 10.02 12.25
CA TRP A 82 13.92 8.65 11.84
C TRP A 82 12.42 8.38 11.69
N GLY A 83 12.02 7.78 10.58
CA GLY A 83 10.63 7.43 10.31
C GLY A 83 9.73 8.65 10.03
N GLN A 84 10.28 9.85 9.91
CA GLN A 84 9.52 10.99 9.38
C GLN A 84 9.17 10.73 7.90
N ASP A 85 7.91 10.92 7.57
CA ASP A 85 7.26 10.60 6.29
C ASP A 85 6.06 11.53 6.23
N ASP A 86 6.17 12.45 5.29
CA ASP A 86 5.29 13.57 5.00
C ASP A 86 4.07 13.13 4.15
N ASP A 87 4.07 11.89 3.65
CA ASP A 87 2.99 11.31 2.89
C ASP A 87 1.80 10.97 3.78
N ARG A 88 0.85 11.91 3.84
CA ARG A 88 -0.40 11.73 4.56
C ARG A 88 -1.34 10.83 3.79
N TRP A 89 -2.07 9.99 4.52
CA TRP A 89 -3.13 9.17 3.96
C TRP A 89 -4.28 10.03 3.45
N LEU A 90 -4.75 9.74 2.25
CA LEU A 90 -5.92 10.42 1.66
C LEU A 90 -7.17 9.61 1.97
N SER A 91 -8.16 10.21 2.63
CA SER A 91 -9.46 9.59 2.88
C SER A 91 -10.53 10.24 2.01
N MET A 92 -11.19 9.41 1.20
CA MET A 92 -12.30 9.77 0.32
C MET A 92 -13.59 9.16 0.86
N MET A 93 -14.57 9.99 1.23
CA MET A 93 -15.86 9.55 1.78
C MET A 93 -16.95 9.54 0.69
N PRO A 94 -17.93 8.62 0.72
CA PRO A 94 -18.99 8.58 -0.26
C PRO A 94 -20.01 9.69 0.05
N ARG A 95 -20.14 10.63 -0.90
CA ARG A 95 -21.06 11.78 -0.96
C ARG A 95 -20.79 12.95 0.02
N CYS A 96 -20.72 14.15 -0.56
CA CYS A 96 -20.77 15.48 0.05
C CYS A 96 -19.89 15.76 1.29
N ARG A 97 -18.80 15.00 1.49
CA ARG A 97 -17.76 15.35 2.46
C ARG A 97 -16.44 15.60 1.75
N PRO A 98 -15.73 16.70 2.07
CA PRO A 98 -14.45 17.00 1.44
C PRO A 98 -13.44 15.90 1.77
N THR A 99 -12.64 15.53 0.77
CA THR A 99 -11.49 14.62 0.93
C THR A 99 -10.62 15.12 2.07
N ARG A 100 -10.29 14.25 3.03
CA ARG A 100 -9.53 14.63 4.22
C ARG A 100 -8.19 13.91 4.26
N ARG A 101 -7.12 14.65 4.59
CA ARG A 101 -5.83 14.07 4.93
C ARG A 101 -5.89 13.50 6.35
N LEU A 102 -5.65 12.21 6.51
CA LEU A 102 -5.61 11.55 7.81
C LEU A 102 -4.17 11.49 8.35
N PRO A 103 -3.97 11.72 9.66
CA PRO A 103 -2.69 11.46 10.32
C PRO A 103 -2.43 9.95 10.40
N ARG A 104 -1.15 9.55 10.45
CA ARG A 104 -0.72 8.13 10.39
C ARG A 104 -1.41 7.19 11.39
N ARG A 105 -1.74 7.69 12.59
CA ARG A 105 -2.33 6.88 13.69
C ARG A 105 -3.86 6.72 13.60
N ALA A 106 -4.53 7.36 12.65
CA ALA A 106 -6.00 7.42 12.60
C ALA A 106 -6.64 6.34 11.72
N ILE A 107 -5.87 5.39 11.19
CA ILE A 107 -6.42 4.34 10.32
C ILE A 107 -6.62 3.08 11.14
N SER A 108 -7.84 2.96 11.66
CA SER A 108 -8.38 1.68 12.13
C SER A 108 -9.25 1.09 11.02
N ALA A 109 -9.42 -0.24 11.01
CA ALA A 109 -10.46 -0.89 10.21
C ALA A 109 -11.84 -0.24 10.44
N SER A 110 -12.11 0.26 11.65
CA SER A 110 -13.34 0.98 12.04
C SER A 110 -13.53 2.35 11.35
N THR A 111 -12.49 2.90 10.73
CA THR A 111 -12.54 4.21 10.06
C THR A 111 -12.99 4.09 8.60
N ILE A 112 -12.85 2.91 8.01
CA ILE A 112 -13.07 2.64 6.58
C ILE A 112 -14.27 1.71 6.38
N CYS A 113 -14.46 0.75 7.29
CA CYS A 113 -15.61 -0.15 7.39
C CYS A 113 -16.63 0.32 8.43
#